data_AF-A0A2J4XZ77-F1
#
_entry.id   AF-A0A2J4XZ77-F1
#
_cell.length_a   1.000
_cell.length_b   1.000
_cell.length_c   1.000
_cell.angle_alpha   90.00
_cell.angle_beta   90.00
_cell.angle_gamma   90.00
#
_symmetry.space_group_name_H-M   'P 1'
#
loop_
_entity.id
_entity.type
_entity.pdbx_description
1 polymer ?
#
loop_
_entity_poly.entity_id
_entity_poly.type
_entity_poly.pdbx_seq_one_letter_code
_entity_poly.pdbx_strand_id
1 'polypeptide(L)'
;PRGDNVADDSAYDLGKGAGFYLNATQAPWSAHFRMYDYLRDELPQLIAREFNLSDRCAISGHSMGGHGALVMALKNPGRFVSVSAFAPIVNPTQVPWGKKAFTAYLGADEAAWQAWDSCALMQASSESDAIPTLIDQGDSDTFLAEQLQPAVLAETARQKSWPLTLRIQPGYDHSYYFIASFIEDHLRFHARHLFS
;
A
#
# COMPACT_ATOMS: atom_id res chain seq x y z
N PRO A 1 -7.48 -13.45 -0.35
CA PRO A 1 -8.54 -14.47 -0.13
C PRO A 1 -7.93 -15.83 0.26
N ARG A 2 -8.66 -16.68 1.02
CA ARG A 2 -8.20 -18.00 1.51
C ARG A 2 -9.24 -19.09 1.17
N GLY A 3 -8.80 -20.34 1.05
CA GLY A 3 -9.65 -21.51 0.78
C GLY A 3 -9.28 -22.25 -0.50
N ASP A 4 -9.61 -23.55 -0.56
CA ASP A 4 -9.21 -24.44 -1.66
C ASP A 4 -9.88 -24.07 -2.99
N ASN A 5 -11.09 -23.51 -2.94
CA ASN A 5 -11.86 -23.09 -4.11
C ASN A 5 -11.46 -21.69 -4.64
N VAL A 6 -10.46 -21.04 -4.03
CA VAL A 6 -9.95 -19.74 -4.47
C VAL A 6 -8.87 -19.96 -5.53
N ALA A 7 -9.01 -19.28 -6.67
CA ALA A 7 -8.02 -19.26 -7.74
C ALA A 7 -6.62 -18.90 -7.19
N ASP A 8 -5.61 -19.57 -7.72
CA ASP A 8 -4.25 -19.51 -7.21
C ASP A 8 -3.23 -19.58 -8.34
N ASP A 9 -2.00 -19.19 -8.05
CA ASP A 9 -0.86 -19.32 -8.95
C ASP A 9 0.28 -20.06 -8.23
N SER A 10 1.16 -20.73 -8.99
CA SER A 10 2.30 -21.42 -8.40
C SER A 10 3.44 -20.46 -8.02
N ALA A 11 3.48 -19.28 -8.65
CA ALA A 11 4.43 -18.23 -8.33
C ALA A 11 3.99 -17.45 -7.08
N TYR A 12 4.95 -17.12 -6.21
CA TYR A 12 4.67 -16.44 -4.94
C TYR A 12 4.12 -15.01 -5.08
N ASP A 13 4.28 -14.41 -6.25
CA ASP A 13 3.94 -13.02 -6.56
C ASP A 13 2.55 -12.87 -7.23
N LEU A 14 1.78 -13.95 -7.34
CA LEU A 14 0.41 -13.96 -7.87
C LEU A 14 -0.46 -14.97 -7.09
N GLY A 15 -1.77 -14.74 -7.02
CA GLY A 15 -2.69 -15.64 -6.33
C GLY A 15 -2.70 -15.47 -4.81
N LYS A 16 -2.83 -16.58 -4.07
CA LYS A 16 -2.99 -16.55 -2.60
C LYS A 16 -1.74 -15.98 -1.94
N GLY A 17 -1.94 -15.01 -1.04
CA GLY A 17 -0.86 -14.25 -0.42
C GLY A 17 -0.40 -13.04 -1.23
N ALA A 18 -0.80 -12.91 -2.50
CA ALA A 18 -0.42 -11.82 -3.41
C ALA A 18 -1.66 -11.12 -3.99
N GLY A 19 -2.56 -10.65 -3.13
CA GLY A 19 -3.83 -10.03 -3.54
C GLY A 19 -3.75 -8.58 -4.02
N PHE A 20 -2.58 -7.94 -3.90
CA PHE A 20 -2.29 -6.56 -4.34
C PHE A 20 -3.27 -5.46 -3.88
N TYR A 21 -4.09 -5.74 -2.87
CA TYR A 21 -5.00 -4.77 -2.24
C TYR A 21 -5.94 -4.03 -3.21
N LEU A 22 -6.32 -4.72 -4.29
CA LEU A 22 -7.22 -4.23 -5.33
C LEU A 22 -8.53 -5.03 -5.39
N ASN A 23 -9.44 -4.59 -6.25
CA ASN A 23 -10.60 -5.37 -6.67
C ASN A 23 -10.37 -5.89 -8.09
N ALA A 24 -10.12 -7.20 -8.23
CA ALA A 24 -9.91 -7.83 -9.52
C ALA A 24 -11.19 -7.76 -10.38
N THR A 25 -11.02 -7.50 -11.66
CA THR A 25 -12.09 -7.46 -12.68
C THR A 25 -12.06 -8.68 -13.60
N GLN A 26 -10.90 -9.32 -13.74
CA GLN A 26 -10.73 -10.48 -14.61
C GLN A 26 -11.09 -11.80 -13.92
N ALA A 27 -11.75 -12.70 -14.64
CA ALA A 27 -11.94 -14.07 -14.19
C ALA A 27 -10.62 -14.87 -14.27
N PRO A 28 -10.38 -15.85 -13.37
CA PRO A 28 -11.25 -16.28 -12.27
C PRO A 28 -11.13 -15.42 -10.99
N TRP A 29 -10.22 -14.44 -10.99
CA TRP A 29 -9.83 -13.67 -9.79
C TRP A 29 -10.97 -12.83 -9.22
N SER A 30 -11.80 -12.23 -10.08
CA SER A 30 -12.91 -11.35 -9.70
C SER A 30 -13.93 -11.97 -8.75
N ALA A 31 -13.99 -13.31 -8.68
CA ALA A 31 -14.83 -14.03 -7.73
C ALA A 31 -14.43 -13.82 -6.26
N HIS A 32 -13.13 -13.64 -5.97
CA HIS A 32 -12.64 -13.64 -4.59
C HIS A 32 -11.62 -12.53 -4.27
N PHE A 33 -10.91 -11.99 -5.27
CA PHE A 33 -9.83 -11.02 -5.08
C PHE A 33 -10.39 -9.60 -4.98
N ARG A 34 -11.13 -9.34 -3.90
CA ARG A 34 -11.74 -8.04 -3.55
C ARG A 34 -11.11 -7.44 -2.30
N MET A 35 -9.77 -7.45 -2.24
CA MET A 35 -9.04 -7.06 -1.03
C MET A 35 -9.18 -5.57 -0.71
N TYR A 36 -9.39 -4.73 -1.73
CA TYR A 36 -9.68 -3.31 -1.50
C TYR A 36 -11.01 -3.13 -0.78
N ASP A 37 -12.11 -3.71 -1.27
CA ASP A 37 -13.41 -3.62 -0.60
C ASP A 37 -13.38 -4.27 0.79
N TYR A 38 -12.69 -5.40 0.93
CA TYR A 38 -12.55 -6.09 2.22
C TYR A 38 -11.91 -5.17 3.28
N LEU A 39 -10.80 -4.51 2.95
CA LEU A 39 -10.10 -3.63 3.88
C LEU A 39 -10.75 -2.25 4.03
N ARG A 40 -11.40 -1.76 2.97
CA ARG A 40 -12.12 -0.48 3.00
C ARG A 40 -13.40 -0.61 3.80
N ASP A 41 -14.21 -1.64 3.61
CA ASP A 41 -15.57 -1.63 4.17
C ASP A 41 -15.81 -2.79 5.12
N GLU A 42 -15.61 -4.02 4.66
CA GLU A 42 -16.06 -5.20 5.40
C GLU A 42 -15.34 -5.38 6.74
N LEU A 43 -14.00 -5.39 6.72
CA LEU A 43 -13.19 -5.58 7.92
C LEU A 43 -13.36 -4.43 8.92
N PRO A 44 -13.27 -3.14 8.54
CA PRO A 44 -13.52 -2.04 9.48
C PRO A 44 -14.92 -2.09 10.11
N GLN A 45 -15.96 -2.43 9.34
CA GLN A 45 -17.31 -2.57 9.86
C GLN A 45 -17.43 -3.74 10.85
N LEU A 46 -16.78 -4.87 10.56
CA LEU A 46 -16.74 -6.01 11.48
C LEU A 46 -16.03 -5.63 12.78
N ILE A 47 -14.84 -5.03 12.70
CA ILE A 47 -14.10 -4.62 13.90
C ILE A 47 -14.90 -3.60 14.72
N ALA A 48 -15.57 -2.62 14.08
CA ALA A 48 -16.40 -1.64 14.78
C ALA A 48 -17.62 -2.23 15.48
N ARG A 49 -18.12 -3.40 15.05
CA ARG A 49 -19.21 -4.12 15.73
C ARG A 49 -18.72 -4.88 16.96
N GLU A 50 -17.50 -5.41 16.91
CA GLU A 50 -16.94 -6.30 17.95
C GLU A 50 -16.09 -5.55 18.99
N PHE A 51 -15.58 -4.36 18.66
CA PHE A 51 -14.65 -3.61 19.51
C PHE A 51 -15.02 -2.12 19.61
N ASN A 52 -14.66 -1.49 20.72
CA ASN A 52 -14.78 -0.05 20.90
C ASN A 52 -13.65 0.65 20.15
N LEU A 53 -13.98 1.25 19.00
CA LEU A 53 -13.05 2.00 18.16
C LEU A 53 -13.25 3.50 18.29
N SER A 54 -12.19 4.26 18.06
CA SER A 54 -12.27 5.68 17.77
C SER A 54 -12.69 5.90 16.32
N ASP A 55 -13.30 7.05 16.02
CA ASP A 55 -13.57 7.49 14.64
C ASP A 55 -12.28 7.80 13.86
N ARG A 56 -11.14 7.95 14.56
CA ARG A 56 -9.84 8.21 13.94
C ARG A 56 -9.12 6.91 13.60
N CYS A 57 -8.65 6.82 12.37
CA CYS A 57 -7.92 5.67 11.85
C CYS A 57 -6.60 6.10 11.21
N ALA A 58 -5.57 5.27 11.34
CA ALA A 58 -4.32 5.38 10.60
C ALA A 58 -4.00 4.02 9.98
N ILE A 59 -3.21 4.01 8.91
CA ILE A 59 -2.89 2.77 8.18
C ILE A 59 -1.39 2.66 7.90
N SER A 60 -0.89 1.43 7.98
CA SER A 60 0.50 1.10 7.68
C SER A 60 0.61 -0.26 6.98
N GLY A 61 1.77 -0.55 6.40
CA GLY A 61 2.06 -1.85 5.80
C GLY A 61 3.50 -1.99 5.32
N HIS A 62 3.84 -3.21 4.91
CA HIS A 62 5.17 -3.57 4.41
C HIS A 62 5.10 -4.10 2.97
N SER A 63 5.98 -3.66 2.08
CA SER A 63 6.08 -4.18 0.70
C SER A 63 4.78 -4.02 -0.09
N MET A 64 4.18 -5.12 -0.58
CA MET A 64 2.81 -5.13 -1.12
C MET A 64 1.81 -4.52 -0.12
N GLY A 65 1.96 -4.75 1.18
CA GLY A 65 1.14 -4.12 2.22
C GLY A 65 1.36 -2.62 2.35
N GLY A 66 2.59 -2.14 2.14
CA GLY A 66 2.91 -0.72 2.10
C GLY A 66 2.27 -0.04 0.89
N HIS A 67 2.29 -0.72 -0.25
CA HIS A 67 1.50 -0.35 -1.43
C HIS A 67 0.00 -0.21 -1.10
N GLY A 68 -0.60 -1.25 -0.50
CA GLY A 68 -2.01 -1.24 -0.11
C GLY A 68 -2.36 -0.11 0.87
N ALA A 69 -1.49 0.18 1.84
CA ALA A 69 -1.69 1.27 2.79
C ALA A 69 -1.73 2.65 2.11
N LEU A 70 -0.78 2.90 1.19
CA LEU A 70 -0.71 4.15 0.42
C LEU A 70 -1.92 4.30 -0.51
N VAL A 71 -2.28 3.24 -1.27
CA VAL A 71 -3.46 3.25 -2.14
C VAL A 71 -4.74 3.50 -1.33
N MET A 72 -4.89 2.85 -0.18
CA MET A 72 -6.05 3.02 0.67
C MET A 72 -6.17 4.46 1.18
N ALA A 73 -5.07 5.08 1.60
CA ALA A 73 -5.06 6.46 2.04
C ALA A 73 -5.39 7.44 0.91
N LEU A 74 -4.73 7.30 -0.25
CA LEU A 74 -4.89 8.19 -1.40
C LEU A 74 -6.28 8.12 -2.04
N LYS A 75 -6.91 6.93 -2.06
CA LYS A 75 -8.25 6.74 -2.62
C LYS A 75 -9.38 7.09 -1.65
N ASN A 76 -9.08 7.34 -0.39
CA ASN A 76 -10.08 7.67 0.63
C ASN A 76 -9.66 8.92 1.45
N PRO A 77 -9.56 10.11 0.82
CA PRO A 77 -9.24 11.34 1.52
C PRO A 77 -10.17 11.58 2.73
N GLY A 78 -9.61 12.06 3.83
CA GLY A 78 -10.33 12.30 5.08
C GLY A 78 -10.59 11.06 5.95
N ARG A 79 -10.38 9.84 5.44
CA ARG A 79 -10.58 8.61 6.21
C ARG A 79 -9.44 8.27 7.17
N PHE A 80 -8.21 8.59 6.78
CA PHE A 80 -7.01 8.29 7.56
C PHE A 80 -6.33 9.58 7.99
N VAL A 81 -5.90 9.63 9.25
CA VAL A 81 -5.20 10.80 9.82
C VAL A 81 -3.71 10.81 9.49
N SER A 82 -3.15 9.66 9.13
CA SER A 82 -1.77 9.49 8.69
C SER A 82 -1.59 8.12 8.03
N VAL A 83 -0.59 8.00 7.17
CA VAL A 83 -0.20 6.75 6.52
C VAL A 83 1.31 6.53 6.67
N SER A 84 1.73 5.29 6.87
CA SER A 84 3.15 4.95 6.81
C SER A 84 3.41 3.65 6.06
N ALA A 85 4.64 3.41 5.62
CA ALA A 85 4.99 2.16 4.99
C ALA A 85 6.46 1.79 5.16
N PHE A 86 6.72 0.48 5.23
CA PHE A 86 8.06 -0.10 5.15
C PHE A 86 8.27 -0.67 3.74
N ALA A 87 9.35 -0.24 3.07
CA ALA A 87 9.77 -0.75 1.77
C ALA A 87 8.59 -0.91 0.75
N PRO A 88 7.74 0.12 0.53
CA PRO A 88 6.53 -0.03 -0.28
C PRO A 88 6.82 -0.18 -1.77
N ILE A 89 5.96 -0.94 -2.48
CA ILE A 89 5.86 -0.88 -3.94
C ILE A 89 5.09 0.39 -4.32
N VAL A 90 5.78 1.47 -4.68
CA VAL A 90 5.10 2.78 -4.88
C VAL A 90 4.56 3.00 -6.29
N ASN A 91 5.16 2.33 -7.28
CA ASN A 91 4.90 2.56 -8.71
C ASN A 91 4.61 1.22 -9.45
N PRO A 92 3.62 0.43 -8.99
CA PRO A 92 3.34 -0.91 -9.51
C PRO A 92 3.10 -0.95 -11.03
N THR A 93 2.64 0.13 -11.65
CA THR A 93 2.45 0.18 -13.11
C THR A 93 3.75 0.06 -13.90
N GLN A 94 4.89 0.38 -13.27
CA GLN A 94 6.19 0.44 -13.94
C GLN A 94 7.13 -0.73 -13.59
N VAL A 95 6.78 -1.56 -12.61
CA VAL A 95 7.66 -2.61 -12.07
C VAL A 95 7.15 -4.03 -12.36
N PRO A 96 8.02 -5.05 -12.44
CA PRO A 96 7.64 -6.40 -12.86
C PRO A 96 6.51 -7.02 -12.04
N TRP A 97 6.56 -6.93 -10.71
CA TRP A 97 5.51 -7.50 -9.85
C TRP A 97 4.15 -6.87 -10.10
N GLY A 98 4.08 -5.54 -10.16
CA GLY A 98 2.83 -4.83 -10.40
C GLY A 98 2.29 -5.08 -11.80
N LYS A 99 3.13 -5.08 -12.84
CA LYS A 99 2.72 -5.41 -14.22
C LYS A 99 2.13 -6.81 -14.32
N LYS A 100 2.76 -7.81 -13.68
CA LYS A 100 2.24 -9.19 -13.65
C LYS A 100 0.89 -9.26 -12.94
N ALA A 101 0.80 -8.71 -11.73
CA ALA A 101 -0.43 -8.75 -10.93
C ALA A 101 -1.58 -7.98 -11.59
N PHE A 102 -1.32 -6.78 -12.13
CA PHE A 102 -2.35 -5.96 -12.75
C PHE A 102 -2.83 -6.53 -14.08
N THR A 103 -1.93 -7.11 -14.88
CA THR A 103 -2.34 -7.84 -16.10
C THR A 103 -3.29 -8.98 -15.75
N ALA A 104 -2.96 -9.77 -14.72
CA ALA A 104 -3.78 -10.90 -14.30
C ALA A 104 -5.13 -10.46 -13.69
N TYR A 105 -5.12 -9.46 -12.79
CA TYR A 105 -6.30 -9.08 -12.01
C TYR A 105 -7.19 -8.04 -12.67
N LEU A 106 -6.61 -7.08 -13.40
CA LEU A 106 -7.30 -5.93 -13.98
C LEU A 106 -7.44 -6.04 -15.51
N GLY A 107 -6.57 -6.82 -16.15
CA GLY A 107 -6.54 -7.01 -17.60
C GLY A 107 -5.48 -6.13 -18.29
N ALA A 108 -5.44 -6.17 -19.62
CA ALA A 108 -4.41 -5.52 -20.44
C ALA A 108 -4.56 -3.99 -20.59
N ASP A 109 -5.64 -3.40 -20.08
CA ASP A 109 -5.82 -1.95 -20.10
C ASP A 109 -4.99 -1.27 -19.01
N GLU A 110 -3.79 -0.82 -19.37
CA GLU A 110 -2.87 -0.14 -18.43
C GLU A 110 -3.42 1.19 -17.91
N ALA A 111 -4.38 1.82 -18.60
CA ALA A 111 -5.01 3.04 -18.09
C ALA A 111 -5.80 2.76 -16.81
N ALA A 112 -6.44 1.58 -16.71
CA ALA A 112 -7.15 1.16 -15.52
C ALA A 112 -6.23 0.92 -14.31
N TRP A 113 -4.94 0.65 -14.54
CA TRP A 113 -3.98 0.35 -13.49
C TRP A 113 -3.59 1.59 -12.67
N GLN A 114 -3.66 2.78 -13.28
CA GLN A 114 -3.34 4.05 -12.62
C GLN A 114 -4.20 4.29 -11.38
N ALA A 115 -5.42 3.74 -11.34
CA ALA A 115 -6.31 3.81 -10.18
C ALA A 115 -5.81 3.01 -8.96
N TRP A 116 -4.74 2.23 -9.13
CA TRP A 116 -4.14 1.34 -8.15
C TRP A 116 -2.63 1.58 -8.04
N ASP A 117 -2.13 2.77 -8.37
CA ASP A 117 -0.72 3.12 -8.32
C ASP A 117 -0.52 4.35 -7.44
N SER A 118 0.32 4.27 -6.40
CA SER A 118 0.45 5.34 -5.41
C SER A 118 1.05 6.62 -6.00
N CYS A 119 2.00 6.50 -6.94
CA CYS A 119 2.55 7.65 -7.65
C CYS A 119 1.47 8.31 -8.52
N ALA A 120 0.74 7.52 -9.29
CA ALA A 120 -0.34 8.03 -10.14
C ALA A 120 -1.47 8.69 -9.35
N LEU A 121 -1.89 8.05 -8.26
CA LEU A 121 -2.94 8.56 -7.37
C LEU A 121 -2.51 9.88 -6.70
N MET A 122 -1.29 9.94 -6.15
CA MET A 122 -0.77 11.17 -5.52
C MET A 122 -0.66 12.31 -6.54
N GLN A 123 -0.24 12.01 -7.77
CA GLN A 123 -0.18 13.01 -8.83
C GLN A 123 -1.57 13.60 -9.14
N ALA A 124 -2.60 12.75 -9.15
CA ALA A 124 -4.00 13.12 -9.41
C ALA A 124 -4.71 13.79 -8.21
N SER A 125 -4.20 13.63 -6.98
CA SER A 125 -4.79 14.21 -5.76
C SER A 125 -4.81 15.74 -5.75
N SER A 126 -5.71 16.32 -4.98
CA SER A 126 -5.71 17.75 -4.63
C SER A 126 -4.85 18.02 -3.37
N GLU A 127 -4.50 19.28 -3.13
CA GLU A 127 -3.78 19.69 -1.92
C GLU A 127 -4.56 19.35 -0.63
N SER A 128 -5.90 19.43 -0.66
CA SER A 128 -6.75 19.06 0.47
C SER A 128 -6.79 17.57 0.79
N ASP A 129 -6.30 16.71 -0.12
CA ASP A 129 -6.23 15.26 0.11
C ASP A 129 -4.94 14.86 0.85
N ALA A 130 -4.00 15.80 1.00
CA ALA A 130 -2.69 15.54 1.57
C ALA A 130 -2.76 15.15 3.05
N ILE A 131 -2.11 14.02 3.38
CA ILE A 131 -2.00 13.55 4.77
C ILE A 131 -0.54 13.24 5.13
N PRO A 132 -0.17 13.38 6.42
CA PRO A 132 1.17 13.00 6.89
C PRO A 132 1.54 11.59 6.43
N THR A 133 2.67 11.48 5.75
CA THR A 133 3.15 10.22 5.15
C THR A 133 4.59 9.93 5.61
N LEU A 134 4.83 8.74 6.16
CA LEU A 134 6.17 8.29 6.56
C LEU A 134 6.56 7.00 5.81
N ILE A 135 7.72 6.99 5.18
CA ILE A 135 8.27 5.80 4.53
C ILE A 135 9.66 5.52 5.06
N ASP A 136 9.90 4.28 5.44
CA ASP A 136 11.22 3.73 5.70
C ASP A 136 11.61 2.73 4.62
N GLN A 137 12.83 2.83 4.12
CA GLN A 137 13.39 1.95 3.10
C GLN A 137 14.82 1.56 3.48
N GLY A 138 15.10 0.26 3.56
CA GLY A 138 16.47 -0.24 3.63
C GLY A 138 17.22 -0.04 2.31
N ASP A 139 18.47 0.44 2.34
CA ASP A 139 19.28 0.64 1.13
C ASP A 139 19.95 -0.65 0.61
N SER A 140 19.96 -1.70 1.43
CA SER A 140 20.47 -3.03 1.12
C SER A 140 19.33 -4.01 0.78
N ASP A 141 18.13 -3.47 0.57
CA ASP A 141 16.97 -4.19 0.09
C ASP A 141 17.16 -4.61 -1.37
N THR A 142 17.13 -5.92 -1.61
CA THR A 142 17.32 -6.53 -2.93
C THR A 142 16.24 -6.14 -3.94
N PHE A 143 15.06 -5.70 -3.49
CA PHE A 143 13.94 -5.31 -4.34
C PHE A 143 13.91 -3.79 -4.63
N LEU A 144 14.79 -3.00 -4.02
CA LEU A 144 14.76 -1.54 -4.03
C LEU A 144 14.64 -0.93 -5.42
N ALA A 145 15.55 -1.29 -6.32
CA ALA A 145 15.63 -0.69 -7.66
C ALA A 145 14.58 -1.25 -8.63
N GLU A 146 14.32 -2.56 -8.53
CA GLU A 146 13.47 -3.27 -9.50
C GLU A 146 11.98 -3.15 -9.18
N GLN A 147 11.60 -3.17 -7.90
CA GLN A 147 10.20 -3.29 -7.48
C GLN A 147 9.71 -2.08 -6.66
N LEU A 148 10.54 -1.54 -5.77
CA LEU A 148 10.05 -0.61 -4.74
C LEU A 148 10.03 0.83 -5.23
N GLN A 149 11.16 1.31 -5.75
CA GLN A 149 11.33 2.63 -6.37
C GLN A 149 10.84 3.86 -5.54
N PRO A 150 11.11 3.95 -4.22
CA PRO A 150 10.57 5.01 -3.36
C PRO A 150 10.99 6.43 -3.78
N ALA A 151 12.11 6.57 -4.50
CA ALA A 151 12.55 7.85 -5.08
C ALA A 151 11.51 8.46 -6.04
N VAL A 152 10.73 7.64 -6.76
CA VAL A 152 9.69 8.11 -7.70
C VAL A 152 8.54 8.76 -6.93
N LEU A 153 8.11 8.15 -5.81
CA LEU A 153 7.07 8.73 -4.96
C LEU A 153 7.57 9.97 -4.22
N ALA A 154 8.83 9.99 -3.78
CA ALA A 154 9.41 11.18 -3.14
C ALA A 154 9.43 12.39 -4.09
N GLU A 155 9.76 12.17 -5.37
CA GLU A 155 9.71 13.23 -6.37
C GLU A 155 8.27 13.68 -6.66
N THR A 156 7.33 12.74 -6.76
CA THR A 156 5.89 13.06 -6.90
C THR A 156 5.39 13.88 -5.71
N ALA A 157 5.73 13.48 -4.49
CA ALA A 157 5.39 14.19 -3.27
C ALA A 157 5.96 15.61 -3.26
N ARG A 158 7.21 15.79 -3.70
CA ARG A 158 7.84 17.10 -3.82
C ARG A 158 7.08 18.02 -4.78
N GLN A 159 6.67 17.50 -5.94
CA GLN A 159 5.90 18.25 -6.94
C GLN A 159 4.50 18.64 -6.45
N LYS A 160 3.90 17.79 -5.60
CA LYS A 160 2.56 18.01 -5.01
C LYS A 160 2.60 18.75 -3.67
N SER A 161 3.78 19.12 -3.18
CA SER A 161 3.97 19.63 -1.81
C SER A 161 3.36 18.71 -0.74
N TRP A 162 3.36 17.40 -1.01
CA TRP A 162 2.81 16.38 -0.11
C TRP A 162 3.68 16.24 1.14
N PRO A 163 3.11 16.15 2.35
CA PRO A 163 3.86 16.03 3.60
C PRO A 163 4.41 14.61 3.79
N LEU A 164 5.36 14.23 2.93
CA LEU A 164 6.04 12.94 2.90
C LEU A 164 7.44 13.04 3.50
N THR A 165 7.72 12.17 4.48
CA THR A 165 9.08 11.92 4.98
C THR A 165 9.54 10.56 4.49
N LEU A 166 10.58 10.53 3.65
CA LEU A 166 11.27 9.30 3.24
C LEU A 166 12.59 9.17 3.99
N ARG A 167 12.76 8.07 4.73
CA ARG A 167 14.00 7.71 5.42
C ARG A 167 14.65 6.53 4.72
N ILE A 168 15.90 6.72 4.30
CA ILE A 168 16.74 5.63 3.80
C ILE A 168 17.57 5.10 4.97
N GLN A 169 17.48 3.80 5.23
CA GLN A 169 18.08 3.13 6.37
C GLN A 169 19.29 2.30 5.92
N PRO A 170 20.53 2.75 6.20
CA PRO A 170 21.74 2.11 5.70
C PRO A 170 21.95 0.70 6.25
N GLY A 171 22.27 -0.25 5.35
CA GLY A 171 22.56 -1.64 5.69
C GLY A 171 21.33 -2.51 5.98
N TYR A 172 20.12 -1.94 5.94
CA TYR A 172 18.89 -2.68 6.21
C TYR A 172 18.33 -3.32 4.93
N ASP A 173 17.75 -4.50 5.08
CA ASP A 173 17.17 -5.32 4.01
C ASP A 173 15.63 -5.26 4.00
N HIS A 174 14.98 -6.19 3.29
CA HIS A 174 13.52 -6.29 3.18
C HIS A 174 12.87 -7.10 4.33
N SER A 175 13.64 -7.54 5.32
CA SER A 175 13.18 -8.53 6.29
C SER A 175 12.40 -7.90 7.45
N TYR A 176 11.81 -8.75 8.28
CA TYR A 176 11.23 -8.30 9.54
C TYR A 176 12.25 -7.77 10.55
N TYR A 177 13.56 -8.02 10.39
CA TYR A 177 14.57 -7.37 11.22
C TYR A 177 14.61 -5.87 10.95
N PHE A 178 14.55 -5.47 9.68
CA PHE A 178 14.40 -4.07 9.29
C PHE A 178 13.12 -3.45 9.87
N ILE A 179 11.97 -4.11 9.70
CA ILE A 179 10.69 -3.61 10.23
C ILE A 179 10.76 -3.46 11.76
N ALA A 180 11.25 -4.47 12.47
CA ALA A 180 11.32 -4.48 13.93
C ALA A 180 12.21 -3.35 14.48
N SER A 181 13.27 -2.96 13.76
CA SER A 181 14.15 -1.86 14.16
C SER A 181 13.46 -0.49 14.16
N PHE A 182 12.41 -0.30 13.37
CA PHE A 182 11.79 1.01 13.14
C PHE A 182 10.27 1.05 13.39
N ILE A 183 9.65 -0.08 13.76
CA ILE A 183 8.21 -0.14 14.03
C ILE A 183 7.77 0.80 15.16
N GLU A 184 8.62 1.01 16.17
CA GLU A 184 8.32 1.96 17.25
C GLU A 184 8.18 3.40 16.72
N ASP A 185 9.03 3.81 15.78
CA ASP A 185 8.96 5.14 15.18
C ASP A 185 7.64 5.32 14.40
N HIS A 186 7.22 4.31 13.66
CA HIS A 186 5.95 4.34 12.93
C HIS A 186 4.74 4.39 13.87
N LEU A 187 4.78 3.62 14.96
CA LEU A 187 3.74 3.69 15.99
C LEU A 187 3.68 5.07 16.64
N ARG A 188 4.83 5.67 16.99
CA ARG A 188 4.90 7.03 17.55
C ARG A 188 4.45 8.09 16.53
N PHE A 189 4.79 7.93 15.26
CA PHE A 189 4.32 8.78 14.17
C PHE A 189 2.79 8.77 14.10
N HIS A 190 2.17 7.59 14.01
CA HIS A 190 0.72 7.48 13.98
C HIS A 190 0.06 7.99 15.26
N ALA A 191 0.64 7.70 16.43
CA ALA A 191 0.11 8.17 17.72
C ALA A 191 -0.01 9.70 17.77
N ARG A 192 0.99 10.44 17.26
CA ARG A 192 0.93 11.91 17.18
C ARG A 192 -0.28 12.40 16.39
N HIS A 193 -0.65 11.69 15.32
CA HIS A 193 -1.77 12.04 14.46
C HIS A 193 -3.09 11.41 14.86
N LEU A 194 -3.12 10.44 15.77
CA LEU A 194 -4.33 9.81 16.32
C LEU A 194 -4.81 10.50 17.59
N PHE A 195 -3.90 11.14 18.33
CA PHE A 195 -4.19 11.79 19.62
C PHE A 195 -4.09 13.32 19.57
N SER A 196 -3.83 13.93 18.41
CA SER A 196 -3.78 15.39 18.24
C SER A 196 -5.13 16.08 18.35
#